data_AF-A0A5B8UW97-F1
#
_entry.id   AF-A0A5B8UW97-F1
#
_cell.length_a   1.000
_cell.length_b   1.000
_cell.length_c   1.000
_cell.angle_alpha   90.00
_cell.angle_beta   90.00
_cell.angle_gamma   90.00
#
_symmetry.space_group_name_H-M   'P 1'
#
loop_
_entity.id
_entity.type
_entity.pdbx_description
1 polymer ?
#
loop_
_entity_poly.entity_id
_entity_poly.type
_entity_poly.pdbx_seq_one_letter_code
_entity_poly.pdbx_strand_id
1 'polypeptide(L)'
;MAGIEPSVKNIENPQKVKKYSSSLRFWHWANATVITGSLLTVLVNSTVLSGWPTLMFIQDQLKKSGTTLTEQQGRSIVGGLRDRVWDYHIYFGYCLAALLLFRFIAEFFQLTDQKLISNIKTAYRKFKGGKDKLIARHELIVKSLYAAFYLVLIIMAVTGLTLAFGDDVPAIKKLHFIKEIHGFCMYLVLAFIVVHIAGVYLAERKDSKGIVSDMINGGGDK
;
A
#
# COMPACT_ATOMS: atom_id res chain seq x y z
N MET A 1 -35.65 46.73 19.67
CA MET A 1 -34.40 45.95 19.70
C MET A 1 -34.57 44.80 18.72
N ALA A 2 -33.76 44.79 17.67
CA ALA A 2 -33.90 43.91 16.52
C ALA A 2 -33.53 42.46 16.89
N GLY A 3 -34.46 41.53 16.63
CA GLY A 3 -34.17 40.10 16.65
C GLY A 3 -33.29 39.76 15.44
N ILE A 4 -32.13 39.19 15.71
CA ILE A 4 -31.24 38.68 14.67
C ILE A 4 -31.81 37.30 14.29
N GLU A 5 -32.54 37.25 13.16
CA GLU A 5 -32.85 35.99 12.51
C GLU A 5 -31.56 35.35 11.99
N PRO A 6 -31.30 34.07 12.26
CA PRO A 6 -30.27 33.36 11.53
C PRO A 6 -30.73 33.20 10.08
N SER A 7 -30.01 33.84 9.16
CA SER A 7 -30.13 33.61 7.72
C SER A 7 -29.86 32.13 7.43
N VAL A 8 -30.93 31.34 7.35
CA VAL A 8 -30.89 29.99 6.81
C VAL A 8 -30.63 30.15 5.32
N LYS A 9 -29.35 30.17 4.96
CA LYS A 9 -28.90 30.05 3.59
C LYS A 9 -29.42 28.70 3.10
N ASN A 10 -30.46 28.73 2.26
CA ASN A 10 -30.98 27.58 1.53
C ASN A 10 -29.83 26.94 0.75
N ILE A 11 -29.27 25.85 1.26
CA ILE A 11 -28.36 25.00 0.49
C ILE A 11 -29.26 23.99 -0.20
N GLU A 12 -29.70 24.32 -1.42
CA GLU A 12 -30.48 23.48 -2.35
C GLU A 12 -29.73 22.22 -2.84
N ASN A 13 -28.78 21.70 -2.07
CA ASN A 13 -28.18 20.42 -2.37
C ASN A 13 -27.73 19.77 -1.05
N PRO A 14 -28.52 18.89 -0.44
CA PRO A 14 -28.00 18.03 0.61
C PRO A 14 -26.98 17.13 -0.08
N GLN A 15 -25.71 17.56 -0.12
CA GLN A 15 -24.65 16.70 -0.62
C GLN A 15 -24.74 15.43 0.22
N LYS A 16 -25.20 14.33 -0.41
CA LYS A 16 -25.30 13.02 0.21
C LYS A 16 -24.01 12.80 0.99
N VAL A 17 -24.11 12.74 2.31
CA VAL A 17 -22.93 12.59 3.17
C VAL A 17 -22.35 11.23 2.83
N LYS A 18 -21.24 11.23 2.08
CA LYS A 18 -20.57 10.00 1.67
C LYS A 18 -19.79 9.46 2.85
N LYS A 19 -19.98 8.17 3.16
CA LYS A 19 -19.25 7.44 4.20
C LYS A 19 -17.73 7.50 4.00
N TYR A 20 -17.28 7.47 2.74
CA TYR A 20 -15.87 7.60 2.36
C TYR A 20 -15.66 8.75 1.36
N SER A 21 -14.77 9.68 1.71
CA SER A 21 -14.43 10.81 0.84
C SER A 21 -13.76 10.36 -0.47
N SER A 22 -13.94 11.11 -1.56
CA SER A 22 -13.32 10.77 -2.85
C SER A 22 -11.80 10.71 -2.80
N SER A 23 -11.16 11.62 -2.04
CA SER A 23 -9.71 11.64 -1.85
C SER A 23 -9.20 10.38 -1.14
N LEU A 24 -9.89 9.94 -0.07
CA LEU A 24 -9.53 8.72 0.65
C LEU A 24 -9.63 7.47 -0.24
N ARG A 25 -10.71 7.36 -1.02
CA ARG A 25 -10.93 6.23 -1.94
C ARG A 25 -9.88 6.18 -3.04
N PHE A 26 -9.61 7.32 -3.69
CA PHE A 26 -8.57 7.42 -4.70
C PHE A 26 -7.20 7.02 -4.11
N TRP A 27 -6.85 7.58 -2.95
CA TRP A 27 -5.61 7.24 -2.27
C TRP A 27 -5.50 5.74 -1.96
N HIS A 28 -6.57 5.12 -1.45
CA HIS A 28 -6.60 3.69 -1.16
C HIS A 28 -6.33 2.84 -2.41
N TRP A 29 -7.07 3.07 -3.49
CA TRP A 29 -6.92 2.27 -4.73
C TRP A 29 -5.61 2.56 -5.46
N ALA A 30 -5.08 3.78 -5.37
CA ALA A 30 -3.75 4.10 -5.87
C ALA A 30 -2.67 3.32 -5.10
N ASN A 31 -2.75 3.27 -3.77
CA ASN A 31 -1.82 2.47 -2.96
C ASN A 31 -1.93 0.99 -3.29
N ALA A 32 -3.16 0.45 -3.38
CA ALA A 32 -3.38 -0.95 -3.73
C ALA A 32 -2.72 -1.31 -5.07
N THR A 33 -2.88 -0.45 -6.08
CA THR A 33 -2.28 -0.61 -7.40
C THR A 33 -0.74 -0.56 -7.34
N VAL A 34 -0.18 0.46 -6.68
CA VAL A 34 1.28 0.65 -6.58
C VAL A 34 1.95 -0.49 -5.81
N ILE A 35 1.37 -0.91 -4.67
CA ILE A 35 1.90 -2.01 -3.86
C ILE A 35 1.82 -3.32 -4.65
N THR A 36 0.71 -3.59 -5.32
CA THR A 36 0.55 -4.79 -6.14
C THR A 36 1.56 -4.80 -7.30
N GLY A 37 1.70 -3.69 -8.02
CA GLY A 37 2.69 -3.55 -9.09
C GLY A 37 4.12 -3.77 -8.60
N SER A 38 4.48 -3.18 -7.46
CA SER A 38 5.79 -3.36 -6.82
C SER A 38 6.06 -4.80 -6.41
N LEU A 39 5.07 -5.52 -5.86
CA LEU A 39 5.21 -6.94 -5.51
C LEU A 39 5.33 -7.82 -6.76
N LEU A 40 4.60 -7.50 -7.83
CA LEU A 40 4.69 -8.20 -9.10
C LEU A 40 6.07 -8.06 -9.74
N THR A 41 6.72 -6.90 -9.66
CA THR A 41 8.10 -6.77 -10.17
C THR A 41 9.08 -7.66 -9.41
N VAL A 42 8.96 -7.75 -8.09
CA VAL A 42 9.78 -8.68 -7.28
C VAL A 42 9.49 -10.13 -7.64
N LEU A 43 8.21 -10.49 -7.80
CA LEU A 43 7.81 -11.84 -8.20
C LEU A 43 8.40 -12.22 -9.56
N VAL A 44 8.24 -11.36 -10.58
CA VAL A 44 8.78 -11.58 -11.93
C VAL A 44 10.30 -11.71 -11.89
N ASN A 45 10.99 -10.83 -11.16
CA ASN A 45 12.45 -10.84 -11.09
C ASN A 45 13.01 -12.09 -10.38
N SER A 46 12.30 -12.58 -9.36
CA SER A 46 12.72 -13.74 -8.57
C SER A 46 12.32 -15.08 -9.18
N THR A 47 11.26 -15.12 -10.00
CA THR A 47 10.73 -16.37 -10.59
C THR A 47 10.98 -16.45 -12.10
N VAL A 48 10.35 -15.56 -12.87
CA VAL A 48 10.35 -15.57 -14.34
C VAL A 48 11.73 -15.24 -14.93
N LEU A 49 12.44 -14.28 -14.32
CA LEU A 49 13.78 -13.86 -14.75
C LEU A 49 14.88 -14.49 -13.89
N SER A 50 14.65 -15.70 -13.38
CA SER A 50 15.63 -16.45 -12.61
C SER A 50 16.80 -16.90 -13.50
N GLY A 51 18.04 -16.67 -13.05
CA GLY A 51 19.23 -16.67 -13.90
C GLY A 51 19.36 -17.87 -14.86
N TRP A 52 19.42 -19.10 -14.33
CA TRP A 52 19.69 -20.30 -15.13
C TRP A 52 18.53 -20.72 -16.06
N PRO A 53 17.28 -20.86 -15.58
CA PRO A 53 16.16 -21.26 -16.45
C PRO A 53 15.91 -20.25 -17.58
N THR A 54 15.94 -18.96 -17.29
CA THR A 54 15.71 -17.90 -18.29
C THR A 54 16.84 -17.87 -19.31
N LEU A 55 18.09 -18.06 -18.89
CA LEU A 55 19.25 -18.15 -19.77
C LEU A 55 19.10 -19.28 -20.79
N MET A 56 18.78 -20.48 -20.32
CA MET A 56 18.59 -21.65 -21.19
C MET A 56 17.45 -21.44 -22.18
N PHE A 57 16.34 -20.85 -21.72
CA PHE A 57 15.22 -20.53 -22.59
C PHE A 57 15.62 -19.56 -23.71
N ILE A 58 16.31 -18.47 -23.39
CA ILE A 58 16.76 -17.48 -24.38
C ILE A 58 17.74 -18.11 -25.38
N GLN A 59 18.69 -18.92 -24.90
CA GLN A 59 19.65 -19.61 -25.75
C GLN A 59 18.97 -20.60 -26.72
N ASP A 60 18.00 -21.38 -26.24
CA ASP A 60 17.24 -22.32 -27.07
C ASP A 60 16.41 -21.60 -28.15
N GLN A 61 15.74 -20.51 -27.78
CA GLN A 61 14.95 -19.72 -28.74
C GLN A 61 15.83 -19.09 -29.82
N LEU A 62 16.97 -18.51 -29.45
CA LEU A 62 17.88 -17.89 -30.43
C LEU A 62 18.55 -18.94 -31.31
N LYS A 63 18.89 -20.11 -30.76
CA LYS A 63 19.43 -21.24 -31.54
C LYS A 63 18.44 -21.69 -32.61
N LYS A 64 17.14 -21.74 -32.28
CA LYS A 64 16.05 -22.02 -33.25
C LYS A 64 15.94 -20.94 -34.33
N SER A 65 16.29 -19.69 -34.01
CA SER A 65 16.37 -18.58 -34.97
C SER A 65 17.71 -18.49 -35.71
N GLY A 66 18.56 -19.52 -35.63
CA GLY A 66 19.85 -19.58 -36.34
C GLY A 66 20.98 -18.77 -35.69
N THR A 67 20.79 -18.25 -34.47
CA THR A 67 21.78 -17.46 -33.74
C THR A 67 22.24 -18.19 -32.48
N THR A 68 23.54 -18.45 -32.34
CA THR A 68 24.10 -19.04 -31.13
C THR A 68 24.70 -17.97 -30.23
N LEU A 69 24.24 -17.88 -28.99
CA LEU A 69 24.85 -17.03 -27.97
C LEU A 69 25.82 -17.81 -27.10
N THR A 70 26.93 -17.17 -26.74
CA THR A 70 27.76 -17.66 -25.64
C THR A 70 27.02 -17.54 -24.31
N GLU A 71 27.43 -18.31 -23.32
CA GLU A 71 26.85 -18.22 -21.97
C GLU A 71 27.01 -16.81 -21.39
N GLN A 72 28.15 -16.15 -21.62
CA GLN A 72 28.40 -14.79 -21.16
C GLN A 72 27.44 -13.77 -21.78
N GLN A 73 27.19 -13.88 -23.09
CA GLN A 73 26.23 -13.02 -23.79
C GLN A 73 24.82 -13.23 -23.24
N GLY A 74 24.39 -14.48 -23.06
CA GLY A 74 23.09 -14.78 -22.49
C GLY A 74 22.92 -14.27 -21.06
N ARG A 75 23.95 -14.42 -20.20
CA ARG A 75 23.95 -13.88 -18.83
C ARG A 75 23.82 -12.36 -18.82
N SER A 76 24.47 -11.65 -19.75
CA SER A 76 24.34 -10.20 -19.91
C SER A 76 22.90 -9.79 -20.27
N ILE A 77 22.26 -10.51 -21.20
CA ILE A 77 20.86 -10.26 -21.58
C ILE A 77 19.91 -10.46 -20.39
N VAL A 78 20.04 -11.59 -19.68
CA VAL A 78 19.22 -11.88 -18.50
C VAL A 78 19.46 -10.83 -17.41
N GLY A 79 20.72 -10.43 -17.20
CA GLY A 79 21.09 -9.34 -16.30
C GLY A 79 20.36 -8.04 -16.64
N GLY A 80 20.45 -7.57 -17.89
CA GLY A 80 19.77 -6.35 -18.33
C GLY A 80 18.24 -6.40 -18.21
N LEU A 81 17.61 -7.56 -18.43
CA LEU A 81 16.18 -7.73 -18.20
C LEU A 81 15.81 -7.60 -16.71
N ARG A 82 16.62 -8.20 -15.82
CA ARG A 82 16.43 -8.12 -14.37
C ARG A 82 16.60 -6.69 -13.86
N ASP A 83 17.63 -6.00 -14.36
CA ASP A 83 17.90 -4.60 -14.03
C ASP A 83 16.73 -3.72 -14.48
N ARG A 84 16.15 -3.99 -15.67
CA ARG A 84 14.99 -3.24 -16.13
C ARG A 84 13.74 -3.44 -15.25
N VAL A 85 13.50 -4.65 -14.75
CA VAL A 85 12.40 -4.92 -13.80
C VAL A 85 12.68 -4.25 -12.46
N TRP A 86 13.94 -4.19 -12.04
CA TRP A 86 14.37 -3.46 -10.84
C TRP A 86 14.11 -1.95 -10.95
N ASP A 87 14.35 -1.33 -12.11
CA ASP A 87 14.00 0.08 -12.36
C ASP A 87 12.51 0.35 -12.10
N TYR A 88 11.63 -0.51 -12.63
CA TYR A 88 10.20 -0.36 -12.42
C TYR A 88 9.82 -0.54 -10.94
N HIS A 89 10.49 -1.45 -10.22
CA HIS A 89 10.32 -1.58 -8.78
C HIS A 89 10.68 -0.28 -8.04
N ILE A 90 11.78 0.37 -8.41
CA ILE A 90 12.19 1.67 -7.86
C ILE A 90 11.14 2.74 -8.16
N TYR A 91 10.63 2.82 -9.40
CA TYR A 91 9.57 3.77 -9.75
C TYR A 91 8.29 3.57 -8.93
N PHE A 92 7.85 2.33 -8.74
CA PHE A 92 6.74 2.05 -7.82
C PHE A 92 7.08 2.47 -6.38
N GLY A 93 8.32 2.31 -5.94
CA GLY A 93 8.81 2.79 -4.65
C GLY A 93 8.70 4.31 -4.50
N TYR A 94 9.09 5.09 -5.52
CA TYR A 94 8.91 6.54 -5.54
C TYR A 94 7.43 6.94 -5.50
N CYS A 95 6.58 6.27 -6.27
CA CYS A 95 5.14 6.49 -6.21
C CYS A 95 4.57 6.19 -4.81
N LEU A 96 4.98 5.11 -4.17
CA LEU A 96 4.55 4.74 -2.82
C LEU A 96 4.98 5.80 -1.79
N ALA A 97 6.24 6.25 -1.86
CA ALA A 97 6.76 7.29 -0.98
C ALA A 97 5.98 8.61 -1.16
N ALA A 98 5.68 9.01 -2.39
CA ALA A 98 4.85 10.18 -2.69
C ALA A 98 3.42 10.03 -2.16
N LEU A 99 2.80 8.86 -2.32
CA LEU A 99 1.45 8.57 -1.78
C LEU A 99 1.43 8.59 -0.24
N LEU A 100 2.48 8.11 0.42
CA LEU A 100 2.61 8.19 1.88
C LEU A 100 2.79 9.65 2.33
N LEU A 101 3.64 10.42 1.65
CA LEU A 101 3.83 11.84 1.96
C LEU A 101 2.52 12.62 1.78
N PHE A 102 1.80 12.37 0.69
CA PHE A 102 0.46 12.92 0.47
C PHE A 102 -0.50 12.55 1.61
N ARG A 103 -0.46 11.30 2.11
CA ARG A 103 -1.30 10.88 3.25
C ARG A 103 -0.96 11.66 4.51
N PHE A 104 0.32 11.84 4.82
CA PHE A 104 0.77 12.61 5.97
C PHE A 104 0.32 14.07 5.89
N ILE A 105 0.47 14.71 4.73
CA ILE A 105 -0.01 16.08 4.51
C ILE A 105 -1.54 16.13 4.69
N ALA A 106 -2.27 15.19 4.08
CA ALA A 106 -3.73 15.14 4.18
C ALA A 106 -4.24 14.95 5.63
N GLU A 107 -3.49 14.26 6.50
CA GLU A 107 -3.84 14.08 7.92
C GLU A 107 -3.95 15.42 8.68
N PHE A 108 -3.21 16.45 8.27
CA PHE A 108 -3.30 17.79 8.87
C PHE A 108 -4.58 18.52 8.46
N PHE A 109 -5.09 18.28 7.24
CA PHE A 109 -6.24 18.98 6.67
C PHE A 109 -7.58 18.21 6.81
N GLN A 110 -7.55 16.93 7.15
CA GLN A 110 -8.76 16.12 7.32
C GLN A 110 -9.51 16.42 8.64
N LEU A 111 -10.83 16.22 8.61
CA LEU A 111 -11.70 16.30 9.78
C LEU A 111 -11.26 15.28 10.86
N THR A 112 -11.45 15.63 12.14
CA THR A 112 -10.98 14.85 13.31
C THR A 112 -11.41 13.39 13.30
N ASP A 113 -12.55 13.05 12.71
CA ASP A 113 -13.08 11.68 12.64
C ASP A 113 -12.42 10.83 11.53
N GLN A 114 -11.69 11.45 10.61
CA GLN A 114 -10.91 10.76 9.57
C GLN A 114 -9.44 10.60 9.95
N LYS A 115 -9.00 11.24 11.04
CA LYS A 115 -7.63 11.17 11.53
C LYS A 115 -7.35 9.80 12.15
N LEU A 116 -6.23 9.18 11.76
CA LEU A 116 -5.78 7.88 12.26
C LEU A 116 -5.57 7.94 13.79
N ILE A 117 -4.92 8.99 14.27
CA ILE A 117 -4.57 9.17 15.70
C ILE A 117 -5.84 9.31 16.55
N SER A 118 -6.79 10.11 16.08
CA SER A 118 -8.08 10.31 16.76
C SER A 118 -8.86 8.99 16.84
N ASN A 119 -8.90 8.25 15.74
CA ASN A 119 -9.62 6.98 15.64
C ASN A 119 -9.06 5.89 16.56
N ILE A 120 -7.73 5.82 16.71
CA ILE A 120 -7.06 4.90 17.64
C ILE A 120 -7.34 5.31 19.09
N LYS A 121 -7.18 6.60 19.41
CA LYS A 121 -7.43 7.13 20.78
C LYS A 121 -8.87 6.93 21.22
N THR A 122 -9.83 7.06 20.30
CA THR A 122 -11.25 6.83 20.56
C THR A 122 -11.56 5.35 20.73
N ALA A 123 -10.97 4.46 19.90
CA ALA A 123 -11.11 3.01 20.07
C ALA A 123 -10.51 2.52 21.40
N TYR A 124 -9.33 3.01 21.79
CA TYR A 124 -8.69 2.68 23.06
C TYR A 124 -9.55 3.13 24.27
N ARG A 125 -10.13 4.34 24.20
CA ARG A 125 -11.06 4.84 25.23
C ARG A 125 -12.32 3.97 25.35
N LYS A 126 -12.91 3.55 24.23
CA LYS A 126 -14.06 2.62 24.21
C LYS A 126 -13.70 1.25 24.79
N PHE A 127 -12.51 0.72 24.51
CA PHE A 127 -12.04 -0.53 25.10
C PHE A 127 -11.83 -0.43 26.62
N LYS A 128 -11.27 0.69 27.11
CA LYS A 128 -10.99 0.90 28.53
C LYS A 128 -12.24 1.20 29.37
N GLY A 129 -13.29 1.78 28.78
CA GLY A 129 -14.48 2.26 29.51
C GLY A 129 -15.84 1.70 29.07
N GLY A 130 -15.92 0.85 28.03
CA GLY A 130 -17.18 0.35 27.47
C GLY A 130 -17.72 -0.93 28.12
N LYS A 131 -19.05 -1.09 28.13
CA LYS A 131 -19.74 -2.30 28.64
C LYS A 131 -19.54 -3.53 27.72
N ASP A 132 -19.48 -3.31 26.40
CA ASP A 132 -19.26 -4.38 25.41
C ASP A 132 -17.78 -4.54 25.02
N LYS A 133 -17.03 -5.23 25.89
CA LYS A 133 -15.59 -5.44 25.73
C LYS A 133 -15.24 -6.22 24.44
N LEU A 134 -16.10 -7.11 23.96
CA LEU A 134 -15.78 -7.98 22.81
C LEU A 134 -15.77 -7.21 21.49
N ILE A 135 -16.80 -6.37 21.25
CA ILE A 135 -16.89 -5.49 20.07
C ILE A 135 -15.77 -4.43 20.11
N ALA A 136 -15.52 -3.85 21.29
CA ALA A 136 -14.45 -2.87 21.46
C ALA A 136 -13.04 -3.45 21.22
N ARG A 137 -12.79 -4.71 21.61
CA ARG A 137 -11.53 -5.43 21.30
C ARG A 137 -11.36 -5.61 19.81
N HIS A 138 -12.40 -6.05 19.11
CA HIS A 138 -12.35 -6.24 17.67
C HIS A 138 -12.02 -4.92 16.95
N GLU A 139 -12.72 -3.83 17.28
CA GLU A 139 -12.47 -2.50 16.72
C GLU A 139 -11.02 -2.03 16.97
N LEU A 140 -10.50 -2.25 18.18
CA LEU A 140 -9.13 -1.89 18.54
C LEU A 140 -8.11 -2.71 17.75
N ILE A 141 -8.28 -4.03 17.65
CA ILE A 141 -7.37 -4.92 16.91
C ILE A 141 -7.30 -4.50 15.43
N VAL A 142 -8.45 -4.26 14.80
CA VAL A 142 -8.52 -3.85 13.39
C VAL A 142 -7.80 -2.52 13.19
N LYS A 143 -8.04 -1.52 14.05
CA LYS A 143 -7.36 -0.21 13.97
C LYS A 143 -5.86 -0.31 14.24
N SER A 144 -5.45 -1.13 15.19
CA SER A 144 -4.03 -1.40 15.48
C SER A 144 -3.34 -2.11 14.31
N LEU A 145 -4.02 -3.05 13.65
CA LEU A 145 -3.50 -3.72 12.46
C LEU A 145 -3.24 -2.71 11.33
N TYR A 146 -4.16 -1.76 11.10
CA TYR A 146 -3.94 -0.68 10.12
C TYR A 146 -2.77 0.24 10.51
N ALA A 147 -2.64 0.60 11.79
CA ALA A 147 -1.52 1.40 12.26
C ALA A 147 -0.18 0.69 12.07
N ALA A 148 -0.12 -0.61 12.39
CA ALA A 148 1.06 -1.44 12.15
C ALA A 148 1.39 -1.53 10.66
N PHE A 149 0.38 -1.66 9.79
CA PHE A 149 0.59 -1.66 8.35
C PHE A 149 1.18 -0.34 7.84
N TYR A 150 0.67 0.81 8.31
CA TYR A 150 1.27 2.11 8.00
C TYR A 150 2.73 2.21 8.44
N LEU A 151 3.05 1.71 9.64
CA LEU A 151 4.44 1.66 10.11
C LEU A 151 5.33 0.83 9.19
N VAL A 152 4.87 -0.36 8.78
CA VAL A 152 5.59 -1.20 7.82
C VAL A 152 5.78 -0.48 6.49
N LEU A 153 4.76 0.21 5.97
CA LEU A 153 4.90 0.98 4.72
C LEU A 153 5.91 2.13 4.82
N ILE A 154 5.98 2.81 5.97
CA ILE A 154 6.99 3.85 6.22
C ILE A 154 8.39 3.24 6.21
N ILE A 155 8.59 2.12 6.92
CA ILE A 155 9.87 1.40 6.93
C ILE A 155 10.24 0.96 5.52
N MET A 156 9.29 0.41 4.74
CA MET A 156 9.49 0.02 3.35
C MET A 156 9.91 1.20 2.47
N ALA A 157 9.25 2.36 2.59
CA ALA A 157 9.59 3.54 1.81
C ALA A 157 10.98 4.08 2.17
N VAL A 158 11.30 4.19 3.47
CA VAL A 158 12.62 4.67 3.93
C VAL A 158 13.73 3.74 3.49
N THR A 159 13.58 2.43 3.73
CA THR A 159 14.58 1.43 3.32
C THR A 159 14.70 1.35 1.79
N GLY A 160 13.59 1.42 1.06
CA GLY A 160 13.59 1.41 -0.41
C GLY A 160 14.30 2.62 -1.02
N LEU A 161 14.01 3.84 -0.52
CA LEU A 161 14.72 5.05 -0.93
C LEU A 161 16.21 4.96 -0.58
N THR A 162 16.53 4.46 0.61
CA THR A 162 17.91 4.26 1.04
C THR A 162 18.67 3.31 0.10
N LEU A 163 18.02 2.25 -0.38
CA LEU A 163 18.60 1.33 -1.37
C LEU A 163 18.71 1.97 -2.76
N ALA A 164 17.70 2.75 -3.18
CA ALA A 164 17.69 3.42 -4.48
C ALA A 164 18.82 4.45 -4.64
N PHE A 165 19.17 5.16 -3.56
CA PHE A 165 20.27 6.14 -3.53
C PHE A 165 21.57 5.58 -2.89
N GLY A 166 21.60 4.28 -2.58
CA GLY A 166 22.69 3.68 -1.81
C GLY A 166 24.03 3.66 -2.54
N ASP A 167 24.01 3.62 -3.87
CA ASP A 167 25.23 3.67 -4.69
C ASP A 167 25.85 5.07 -4.77
N ASP A 168 25.05 6.13 -4.55
CA ASP A 168 25.50 7.52 -4.58
C ASP A 168 26.09 7.97 -3.24
N VAL A 169 25.82 7.23 -2.14
CA VAL A 169 26.26 7.59 -0.78
C VAL A 169 27.10 6.46 -0.17
N PRO A 170 28.45 6.61 -0.12
CA PRO A 170 29.36 5.56 0.38
C PRO A 170 29.07 5.09 1.81
N ALA A 171 28.52 5.96 2.66
CA ALA A 171 28.13 5.62 4.04
C ALA A 171 26.92 4.66 4.09
N ILE A 172 25.99 4.79 3.13
CA ILE A 172 24.78 3.95 3.04
C ILE A 172 25.11 2.59 2.42
N LYS A 173 26.03 2.56 1.44
CA LYS A 173 26.45 1.33 0.76
C LYS A 173 26.94 0.21 1.70
N LYS A 174 27.44 0.56 2.88
CA LYS A 174 27.93 -0.39 3.89
C LYS A 174 26.82 -1.02 4.75
N LEU A 175 25.59 -0.50 4.68
CA LEU A 175 24.47 -0.91 5.53
C LEU A 175 23.71 -2.10 4.91
N HIS A 176 24.36 -3.26 4.84
CA HIS A 176 23.78 -4.49 4.25
C HIS A 176 22.44 -4.90 4.88
N PHE A 177 22.22 -4.61 6.17
CA PHE A 177 21.00 -4.93 6.90
C PHE A 177 19.75 -4.21 6.34
N ILE A 178 19.90 -3.08 5.63
CA ILE A 178 18.76 -2.32 5.07
C ILE A 178 18.02 -3.18 4.04
N LYS A 179 18.76 -3.93 3.22
CA LYS A 179 18.19 -4.85 2.22
C LYS A 179 17.43 -5.99 2.90
N GLU A 180 17.95 -6.50 4.02
CA GLU A 180 17.30 -7.55 4.79
C GLU A 180 16.00 -7.06 5.42
N ILE A 181 16.01 -5.87 6.03
CA ILE A 181 14.79 -5.25 6.57
C ILE A 181 13.75 -5.03 5.45
N HIS A 182 14.17 -4.49 4.31
CA HIS A 182 13.26 -4.25 3.17
C HIS A 182 12.65 -5.56 2.66
N GLY A 183 13.47 -6.59 2.46
CA GLY A 183 13.02 -7.92 2.05
C GLY A 183 12.11 -8.58 3.09
N PHE A 184 12.39 -8.42 4.39
CA PHE A 184 11.54 -8.94 5.46
C PHE A 184 10.19 -8.24 5.51
N CYS A 185 10.16 -6.91 5.43
CA CYS A 185 8.93 -6.12 5.45
C CYS A 185 8.02 -6.44 4.26
N MET A 186 8.55 -6.86 3.11
CA MET A 186 7.75 -7.39 1.99
C MET A 186 6.84 -8.56 2.43
N TYR A 187 7.36 -9.50 3.22
CA TYR A 187 6.56 -10.63 3.71
C TYR A 187 5.48 -10.18 4.71
N LEU A 188 5.76 -9.16 5.52
CA LEU A 188 4.74 -8.56 6.40
C LEU A 188 3.63 -7.87 5.60
N VAL A 189 3.97 -7.18 4.50
CA VAL A 189 2.99 -6.59 3.58
C VAL A 189 2.12 -7.69 2.94
N LEU A 190 2.72 -8.79 2.46
CA LEU A 190 1.99 -9.92 1.91
C LEU A 190 1.02 -10.54 2.94
N ALA A 191 1.49 -10.77 4.17
CA ALA A 191 0.67 -11.29 5.26
C ALA A 191 -0.52 -10.35 5.56
N PHE A 192 -0.27 -9.04 5.61
CA PHE A 192 -1.32 -8.05 5.80
C PHE A 192 -2.35 -8.09 4.66
N ILE A 193 -1.93 -8.15 3.39
CA ILE A 193 -2.85 -8.21 2.24
C ILE A 193 -3.78 -9.42 2.36
N VAL A 194 -3.26 -10.60 2.69
CA VAL A 194 -4.06 -11.83 2.86
C VAL A 194 -5.07 -11.66 3.98
N VAL A 195 -4.62 -11.20 5.15
CA VAL A 195 -5.50 -10.97 6.32
C VAL A 195 -6.56 -9.90 6.02
N HIS A 196 -6.19 -8.83 5.33
CA HIS A 196 -7.08 -7.75 4.95
C HIS A 196 -8.18 -8.23 4.00
N ILE A 197 -7.83 -8.93 2.93
CA ILE A 197 -8.79 -9.48 1.96
C ILE A 197 -9.72 -10.49 2.65
N ALA A 198 -9.18 -11.38 3.47
CA ALA A 198 -10.00 -12.34 4.23
C ALA A 198 -10.97 -11.62 5.19
N GLY A 199 -10.50 -10.58 5.89
CA GLY A 199 -11.33 -9.75 6.76
C GLY A 199 -12.46 -9.05 6.00
N VAL A 200 -12.15 -8.44 4.85
CA VAL A 200 -13.14 -7.80 3.98
C VAL A 200 -14.16 -8.82 3.49
N TYR A 201 -13.72 -9.97 2.99
CA TYR A 201 -14.60 -11.04 2.52
C TYR A 201 -15.55 -11.56 3.61
N LEU A 202 -15.04 -11.79 4.82
CA LEU A 202 -15.85 -12.24 5.96
C LEU A 202 -16.87 -11.18 6.38
N ALA A 203 -16.47 -9.90 6.42
CA ALA A 203 -17.35 -8.80 6.78
C ALA A 203 -18.47 -8.59 5.75
N GLU A 204 -18.13 -8.69 4.45
CA GLU A 204 -19.07 -8.57 3.34
C GLU A 204 -20.17 -9.65 3.39
N ARG A 205 -19.83 -10.87 3.85
CA ARG A 205 -20.80 -11.98 3.97
C ARG A 205 -21.71 -11.91 5.20
N LYS A 206 -21.25 -11.28 6.29
CA LYS A 206 -21.94 -11.29 7.58
C LYS A 206 -22.60 -9.93 7.86
N ASP A 207 -21.83 -9.04 8.47
CA ASP A 207 -22.35 -7.93 9.26
C ASP A 207 -22.24 -6.58 8.53
N SER A 208 -21.59 -6.53 7.36
CA SER A 208 -21.29 -5.29 6.65
C SER A 208 -21.32 -5.50 5.14
N LYS A 209 -22.53 -5.73 4.60
CA LYS A 209 -22.73 -5.87 3.15
C LYS A 209 -22.45 -4.54 2.44
N GLY A 210 -21.76 -4.61 1.31
CA GLY A 210 -21.45 -3.49 0.44
C GLY A 210 -20.18 -2.73 0.80
N ILE A 211 -19.27 -3.25 1.64
CA ILE A 211 -18.03 -2.53 2.00
C ILE A 211 -17.18 -2.23 0.77
N VAL A 212 -17.04 -3.21 -0.13
CA VAL A 212 -16.24 -3.01 -1.36
C VAL A 212 -16.90 -1.95 -2.25
N SER A 213 -18.22 -2.02 -2.39
CA SER A 213 -18.98 -1.01 -3.15
C SER A 213 -18.87 0.39 -2.52
N ASP A 214 -18.95 0.48 -1.19
CA ASP A 214 -18.78 1.74 -0.46
C ASP A 214 -17.37 2.32 -0.68
N MET A 215 -16.33 1.47 -0.68
CA MET A 215 -14.95 1.89 -0.94
C MET A 215 -14.74 2.34 -2.40
N ILE A 216 -15.54 1.86 -3.35
CA ILE A 216 -15.49 2.31 -4.75
C ILE A 216 -16.31 3.58 -4.95
N ASN A 217 -17.55 3.64 -4.47
CA ASN A 217 -18.53 4.67 -4.80
C ASN A 217 -18.66 5.79 -3.75
N GLY A 218 -18.13 5.56 -2.55
CA GLY A 218 -18.17 6.47 -1.41
C GLY A 218 -19.17 6.09 -0.33
N GLY A 219 -20.05 5.11 -0.58
CA GLY A 219 -21.20 4.82 0.26
C GLY A 219 -22.18 6.00 0.31
N GLY A 220 -23.44 5.73 0.61
CA GLY A 220 -24.44 6.77 0.85
C GLY A 220 -25.44 6.26 1.87
N ASP A 221 -25.97 7.19 2.69
CA ASP A 221 -27.07 6.87 3.58
C ASP A 221 -28.22 6.28 2.74
N LYS A 222 -28.68 5.09 3.15
CA LYS A 222 -29.94 4.51 2.70
C LYS A 222 -31.04 5.04 3.59
#